data_AF-T1GPE1-F1
#
_entry.id   AF-T1GPE1-F1
#
_cell.length_a   1.000
_cell.length_b   1.000
_cell.length_c   1.000
_cell.angle_alpha   90.00
_cell.angle_beta   90.00
_cell.angle_gamma   90.00
#
_symmetry.space_group_name_H-M   'P 1'
#
loop_
_entity.id
_entity.type
_entity.pdbx_description
1 polymer ?
#
loop_
_entity_poly.entity_id
_entity_poly.type
_entity_poly.pdbx_seq_one_letter_code
_entity_poly.pdbx_strand_id
1 'polypeptide(L)'
;MTLVDTLDTLVVLGDFEEFERAVKLVIKDNENFDNDIIVSVFEINIRMVGGLLSAHLLAEKIATQNGTILNWYNKELLNMAKDLGYRLLPAFNSSTGIPHARVNLRYGMKDKDLAKNKETCTACAGTILLEFATLSRLTGDPVFERCAHKVIITIYFV
;
A
#
# COMPACT_ATOMS: atom_id res chain seq x y z
N MET A 1 -5.99 1.25 10.15
CA MET A 1 -5.54 2.42 9.35
C MET A 1 -4.76 3.41 10.22
N THR A 2 -5.34 3.98 11.29
CA THR A 2 -4.68 5.01 12.12
C THR A 2 -3.28 4.64 12.63
N LEU A 3 -3.08 3.41 13.11
CA LEU A 3 -1.78 2.97 13.63
C LEU A 3 -0.67 3.00 12.57
N VAL A 4 -0.99 2.59 11.33
CA VAL A 4 -0.03 2.56 10.22
C VAL A 4 0.36 3.98 9.80
N ASP A 5 -0.60 4.90 9.74
CA ASP A 5 -0.38 6.31 9.39
C ASP A 5 0.51 7.06 10.40
N THR A 6 0.63 6.57 11.64
CA THR A 6 1.41 7.24 12.69
C THR A 6 2.83 6.70 12.86
N LEU A 7 3.19 5.61 12.19
CA LEU A 7 4.48 4.92 12.39
C LEU A 7 5.69 5.81 12.05
N ASP A 8 5.64 6.51 10.93
CA ASP A 8 6.71 7.41 10.50
C ASP A 8 6.90 8.61 11.43
N THR A 9 5.80 9.09 12.01
CA THR A 9 5.78 10.21 12.96
C THR A 9 6.55 9.85 14.24
N LEU A 10 6.42 8.62 14.74
CA LEU A 10 7.20 8.15 15.90
C LEU A 10 8.71 8.24 15.64
N VAL A 11 9.12 7.84 14.43
CA VAL A 11 10.54 7.93 14.01
C VAL A 11 11.00 9.37 13.89
N VAL A 12 10.19 10.27 13.33
CA VAL A 12 10.51 11.70 13.21
C VAL A 12 10.66 12.35 14.59
N LEU A 13 9.87 11.94 15.57
CA LEU A 13 9.96 12.40 16.95
C LEU A 13 11.12 11.77 17.74
N GLY A 14 11.84 10.80 17.14
CA GLY A 14 12.96 10.10 17.77
C GLY A 14 12.55 9.01 18.77
N ASP A 15 11.27 8.62 18.79
CA ASP A 15 10.75 7.59 19.69
C ASP A 15 10.83 6.20 19.05
N PHE A 16 12.05 5.67 18.99
CA PHE A 16 12.34 4.39 18.33
C PHE A 16 11.81 3.17 19.10
N GLU A 17 11.66 3.28 20.41
CA GLU A 17 11.09 2.20 21.25
C GLU A 17 9.60 2.05 20.99
N GLU A 18 8.85 3.17 20.95
CA GLU A 18 7.44 3.12 20.58
C GLU A 18 7.23 2.76 19.12
N PHE A 19 8.12 3.21 18.23
CA PHE A 19 8.09 2.75 16.84
C PHE A 19 8.20 1.22 16.76
N GLU A 20 9.16 0.60 17.45
CA GLU A 20 9.29 -0.86 17.47
C GLU A 20 8.02 -1.54 18.03
N ARG A 21 7.48 -1.03 19.14
CA ARG A 21 6.25 -1.56 19.74
C ARG A 21 5.07 -1.47 18.77
N ALA A 22 4.91 -0.33 18.11
CA ALA A 22 3.86 -0.10 17.13
C ALA A 22 4.01 -1.01 15.90
N VAL A 23 5.23 -1.25 15.41
CA VAL A 23 5.48 -2.21 14.32
C VAL A 23 5.05 -3.62 14.74
N LYS A 24 5.39 -4.08 15.94
CA LYS A 24 4.95 -5.40 16.46
C LYS A 24 3.42 -5.50 16.51
N LEU A 25 2.74 -4.43 16.94
CA LEU A 25 1.27 -4.38 16.96
C LEU A 25 0.68 -4.45 15.54
N VAL A 26 1.24 -3.70 14.59
CA VAL A 26 0.77 -3.72 13.19
C VAL A 26 0.90 -5.13 12.60
N ILE A 27 2.04 -5.80 12.80
CA ILE A 27 2.27 -7.16 12.30
C ILE A 27 1.28 -8.14 12.94
N LYS A 28 1.10 -8.06 14.26
CA LYS A 28 0.21 -8.95 15.01
C LYS A 28 -1.26 -8.76 14.65
N ASP A 29 -1.71 -7.53 14.50
CA ASP A 29 -3.13 -7.22 14.30
C ASP A 29 -3.58 -7.38 12.83
N ASN A 30 -2.63 -7.50 11.89
CA ASN A 30 -2.92 -7.53 10.45
C ASN A 30 -2.26 -8.73 9.76
N GLU A 31 -2.37 -9.92 10.34
CA GLU A 31 -1.83 -11.16 9.76
C GLU A 31 -2.43 -11.50 8.37
N ASN A 32 -3.62 -10.97 8.03
CA ASN A 32 -4.25 -11.20 6.73
C ASN A 32 -5.21 -10.07 6.32
N PHE A 33 -5.05 -9.56 5.10
CA PHE A 33 -5.98 -8.59 4.49
C PHE A 33 -7.12 -9.24 3.68
N ASP A 34 -7.32 -10.57 3.79
CA ASP A 34 -8.41 -11.33 3.15
C ASP A 34 -9.77 -11.14 3.79
N ASN A 35 -10.22 -9.88 3.83
CA ASN A 35 -11.49 -9.51 4.42
C ASN A 35 -12.51 -9.17 3.33
N ASP A 36 -13.75 -9.61 3.51
CA ASP A 36 -14.87 -9.26 2.62
C ASP A 36 -15.35 -7.83 2.90
N ILE A 37 -14.51 -6.88 2.51
CA ILE A 37 -14.75 -5.45 2.68
C ILE A 37 -14.42 -4.72 1.37
N ILE A 38 -15.28 -3.75 1.03
CA ILE A 38 -15.06 -2.84 -0.09
C ILE A 38 -14.33 -1.60 0.44
N VAL A 39 -13.20 -1.29 -0.17
CA VAL A 39 -12.32 -0.18 0.24
C VAL A 39 -12.09 0.78 -0.93
N SER A 40 -11.67 2.01 -0.61
CA SER A 40 -11.18 2.95 -1.60
C SER A 40 -9.76 2.58 -2.03
N VAL A 41 -9.52 2.49 -3.34
CA VAL A 41 -8.19 2.20 -3.89
C VAL A 41 -7.22 3.32 -3.55
N PHE A 42 -7.66 4.58 -3.66
CA PHE A 42 -6.86 5.75 -3.34
C PHE A 42 -6.44 5.76 -1.87
N GLU A 43 -7.39 5.67 -0.94
CA GLU A 43 -7.09 5.76 0.50
C GLU A 43 -6.20 4.62 0.98
N ILE A 44 -6.44 3.39 0.53
CA ILE A 44 -5.58 2.25 0.90
C ILE A 44 -4.18 2.39 0.30
N ASN A 45 -4.07 2.91 -0.93
CA ASN A 45 -2.76 3.16 -1.53
C ASN A 45 -1.95 4.18 -0.72
N ILE A 46 -2.48 5.39 -0.50
CA ILE A 46 -1.70 6.45 0.14
C ILE A 46 -1.46 6.23 1.64
N ARG A 47 -2.42 5.63 2.37
CA ARG A 47 -2.33 5.42 3.82
C ARG A 47 -1.66 4.10 4.18
N MET A 48 -2.21 3.01 3.66
CA MET A 48 -1.76 1.68 4.06
C MET A 48 -0.52 1.25 3.29
N VAL A 49 -0.55 1.25 1.95
CA VAL A 49 0.63 0.86 1.16
C VAL A 49 1.77 1.86 1.40
N GLY A 50 1.49 3.16 1.29
CA GLY A 50 2.45 4.22 1.57
C GLY A 50 3.05 4.15 2.98
N GLY A 51 2.20 4.04 4.01
CA GLY A 51 2.64 3.96 5.41
C GLY A 51 3.46 2.71 5.72
N LEU A 52 3.04 1.54 5.22
CA LEU A 52 3.80 0.28 5.39
C LEU A 52 5.17 0.33 4.69
N LEU A 53 5.24 0.90 3.48
CA LEU A 53 6.50 1.06 2.75
C LEU A 53 7.44 2.03 3.44
N SER A 54 6.93 3.18 3.89
CA SER A 54 7.69 4.18 4.66
C SER A 54 8.24 3.56 5.95
N ALA A 55 7.38 2.92 6.74
CA ALA A 55 7.78 2.26 7.98
C ALA A 55 8.78 1.12 7.75
N HIS A 56 8.65 0.35 6.66
CA HIS A 56 9.64 -0.65 6.28
C HIS A 56 11.03 -0.06 6.04
N LEU A 57 11.11 1.01 5.23
CA LEU A 57 12.39 1.67 4.93
C LEU A 57 13.04 2.26 6.19
N LEU A 58 12.24 2.82 7.08
CA LEU A 58 12.70 3.33 8.37
C LEU A 58 13.19 2.20 9.28
N ALA A 59 12.45 1.08 9.35
CA ALA A 59 12.83 -0.07 10.15
C ALA A 59 14.17 -0.67 9.71
N GLU A 60 14.38 -0.87 8.41
CA GLU A 60 15.67 -1.35 7.87
C GLU A 60 16.83 -0.40 8.22
N LYS A 61 16.59 0.92 8.11
CA LYS A 61 17.58 1.94 8.43
C LYS A 61 17.93 1.93 9.92
N ILE A 62 16.93 1.89 10.81
CA ILE A 62 17.12 1.86 12.26
C ILE A 62 17.84 0.59 12.68
N ALA A 63 17.41 -0.57 12.16
CA ALA A 63 18.05 -1.86 12.46
C ALA A 63 19.54 -1.85 12.08
N THR A 64 19.89 -1.24 10.94
CA THR A 64 21.29 -1.11 10.48
C THR A 64 22.11 -0.12 11.34
N GLN A 65 21.49 0.95 11.86
CA GLN A 65 22.20 2.01 12.59
C GLN A 65 22.32 1.78 14.09
N ASN A 66 21.28 1.22 14.74
CA ASN A 66 21.19 1.11 16.19
C ASN A 66 21.64 -0.27 16.70
N GLY A 67 21.58 -1.31 15.85
CA GLY A 67 22.07 -2.68 16.14
C GLY A 67 21.33 -3.42 17.28
N THR A 68 20.46 -2.73 18.03
CA THR A 68 19.71 -3.26 19.18
C THR A 68 18.20 -3.22 18.92
N ILE A 69 17.68 -2.07 18.50
CA ILE A 69 16.27 -1.88 18.13
C ILE A 69 16.00 -2.48 16.75
N LEU A 70 14.88 -3.20 16.60
CA LEU A 70 14.42 -3.82 15.35
C LEU A 70 15.37 -4.87 14.75
N ASN A 71 16.27 -5.45 15.55
CA ASN A 71 17.16 -6.54 15.09
C ASN A 71 16.41 -7.81 14.66
N TRP A 72 15.17 -7.99 15.11
CA TRP A 72 14.28 -9.11 14.78
C TRP A 72 13.47 -8.87 13.51
N TYR A 73 13.42 -7.62 13.02
CA TYR A 73 12.58 -7.26 11.88
C TYR A 73 13.08 -7.93 10.60
N ASN A 74 12.16 -8.54 9.85
CA ASN A 74 12.47 -9.32 8.66
C ASN A 74 11.44 -9.06 7.53
N LYS A 75 11.25 -7.78 7.20
CA LYS A 75 10.46 -7.33 6.04
C LYS A 75 8.97 -7.63 6.11
N GLU A 76 8.42 -7.88 7.29
CA GLU A 76 7.00 -8.19 7.48
C GLU A 76 6.11 -7.08 6.91
N LEU A 77 6.45 -5.80 7.13
CA LEU A 77 5.69 -4.66 6.61
C LEU A 77 5.73 -4.59 5.08
N LEU A 78 6.86 -4.96 4.46
CA LEU A 78 6.96 -5.04 3.00
C LEU A 78 6.05 -6.14 2.45
N ASN A 79 6.03 -7.30 3.10
CA ASN A 79 5.17 -8.42 2.69
C ASN A 79 3.68 -8.05 2.81
N MET A 80 3.32 -7.33 3.88
CA MET A 80 1.97 -6.77 4.06
C MET A 80 1.61 -5.75 2.96
N ALA A 81 2.53 -4.82 2.64
CA ALA A 81 2.32 -3.86 1.55
C ALA A 81 2.16 -4.57 0.19
N LYS A 82 2.91 -5.64 -0.04
CA LYS A 82 2.82 -6.48 -1.24
C LYS A 82 1.46 -7.19 -1.34
N ASP A 83 0.97 -7.77 -0.24
CA ASP A 83 -0.36 -8.40 -0.21
C ASP A 83 -1.46 -7.39 -0.54
N LEU A 84 -1.45 -6.22 0.11
CA LEU A 84 -2.39 -5.14 -0.22
C LEU A 84 -2.27 -4.70 -1.68
N GLY A 85 -1.05 -4.54 -2.19
CA GLY A 85 -0.81 -4.20 -3.59
C GLY A 85 -1.51 -5.17 -4.55
N TYR A 86 -1.38 -6.48 -4.34
CA TYR A 86 -2.05 -7.49 -5.17
C TYR A 86 -3.57 -7.42 -5.05
N ARG A 87 -4.11 -7.16 -3.86
CA ARG A 87 -5.56 -7.02 -3.65
C ARG A 87 -6.14 -5.77 -4.32
N LEU A 88 -5.31 -4.75 -4.54
CA LEU A 88 -5.71 -3.55 -5.29
C LEU A 88 -5.62 -3.72 -6.81
N LEU A 89 -4.76 -4.60 -7.34
CA LEU A 89 -4.58 -4.80 -8.79
C LEU A 89 -5.88 -5.06 -9.58
N PRO A 90 -6.87 -5.81 -9.08
CA PRO A 90 -8.14 -6.00 -9.80
C PRO A 90 -8.83 -4.70 -10.20
N ALA A 91 -8.65 -3.61 -9.44
CA ALA A 91 -9.22 -2.32 -9.77
C ALA A 91 -8.70 -1.75 -11.10
N PHE A 92 -7.49 -2.10 -11.51
CA PHE A 92 -6.85 -1.62 -12.74
C PHE A 92 -7.30 -2.38 -13.99
N ASN A 93 -8.08 -3.45 -13.83
CA ASN A 93 -8.62 -4.24 -14.94
C ASN A 93 -9.85 -3.57 -15.56
N SER A 94 -9.68 -2.32 -16.01
CA SER A 94 -10.67 -1.57 -16.76
C SER A 94 -10.30 -1.50 -18.24
N SER A 95 -11.25 -1.08 -19.09
CA SER A 95 -11.03 -0.95 -20.53
C SER A 95 -9.91 0.05 -20.89
N THR A 96 -9.71 1.08 -20.07
CA THR A 96 -8.67 2.10 -20.27
C THR A 96 -7.39 1.80 -19.49
N GLY A 97 -7.47 0.96 -18.46
CA GLY A 97 -6.41 0.76 -17.47
C GLY A 97 -6.47 1.75 -16.29
N ILE A 98 -7.35 2.75 -16.34
CA ILE A 98 -7.63 3.65 -15.21
C ILE A 98 -8.34 2.83 -14.12
N PRO A 99 -7.91 2.89 -12.86
CA PRO A 99 -8.48 2.05 -11.82
C PRO A 99 -9.89 2.48 -11.43
N HIS A 100 -10.73 1.49 -11.08
CA HIS A 100 -11.97 1.74 -10.37
C HIS A 100 -11.68 2.39 -9.00
N ALA A 101 -12.55 3.28 -8.54
CA ALA A 101 -12.36 3.99 -7.27
C ALA A 101 -12.36 3.07 -6.04
N ARG A 102 -13.01 1.90 -6.15
CA ARG A 102 -13.19 0.95 -5.06
C ARG A 102 -12.91 -0.48 -5.51
N VAL A 103 -12.49 -1.31 -4.56
CA VAL A 103 -12.19 -2.74 -4.75
C VAL A 103 -12.58 -3.52 -3.50
N ASN A 104 -13.02 -4.77 -3.66
CA ASN A 104 -13.17 -5.68 -2.52
C ASN A 104 -11.83 -6.37 -2.23
N LEU A 105 -11.35 -6.34 -0.99
CA LEU A 105 -10.03 -6.90 -0.66
C LEU A 105 -9.95 -8.43 -0.81
N ARG A 106 -11.07 -9.14 -0.68
CA ARG A 106 -11.14 -10.60 -0.84
C ARG A 106 -11.56 -11.03 -2.24
N TYR A 107 -12.54 -10.35 -2.82
CA TYR A 107 -13.18 -10.75 -4.08
C TYR A 107 -12.77 -9.89 -5.28
N GLY A 108 -11.98 -8.84 -5.09
CA GLY A 108 -11.56 -7.92 -6.15
C GLY A 108 -12.76 -7.19 -6.76
N MET A 109 -12.93 -7.34 -8.08
CA MET A 109 -14.01 -6.71 -8.87
C MET A 109 -15.17 -7.68 -9.24
N LYS A 110 -15.34 -8.79 -8.50
CA LYS A 110 -16.40 -9.78 -8.80
C LYS A 110 -17.82 -9.28 -8.50
N ASP A 111 -17.95 -8.26 -7.66
CA ASP A 111 -19.22 -7.61 -7.36
C ASP A 111 -19.70 -6.79 -8.58
N LYS A 112 -20.91 -7.08 -9.06
CA LYS A 112 -21.50 -6.44 -10.25
C LYS A 112 -21.80 -4.97 -10.02
N ASP A 113 -22.17 -4.55 -8.81
CA ASP A 113 -22.51 -3.17 -8.53
C ASP A 113 -21.24 -2.32 -8.38
N LEU A 114 -20.16 -2.91 -7.87
CA LEU A 114 -18.83 -2.31 -7.89
C LEU A 114 -18.32 -2.10 -9.33
N ALA A 115 -18.45 -3.11 -10.19
CA ALA A 115 -17.98 -3.08 -11.58
C ALA A 115 -18.78 -2.11 -12.47
N LYS A 116 -20.04 -1.82 -12.14
CA LYS A 116 -20.85 -0.80 -12.84
C LYS A 116 -20.34 0.62 -12.59
N ASN A 117 -19.70 0.85 -11.46
CA ASN A 117 -19.22 2.17 -11.09
C ASN A 117 -17.88 2.46 -11.78
N LYS A 118 -17.94 3.22 -12.87
CA LYS A 118 -16.79 3.53 -13.74
C LYS A 118 -16.13 4.87 -13.42
N GLU A 119 -16.74 5.65 -12.53
CA GLU A 119 -16.24 6.98 -12.19
C GLU A 119 -15.13 6.87 -11.15
N THR A 120 -14.05 7.60 -11.38
CA THR A 120 -12.98 7.81 -10.42
C THR A 120 -12.51 9.25 -10.54
N CYS A 121 -12.10 9.85 -9.43
CA CYS A 121 -11.57 11.20 -9.47
C CYS A 121 -10.16 11.19 -10.08
N THR A 122 -9.80 12.21 -10.87
CA THR A 122 -8.49 12.25 -11.55
C THR A 122 -7.32 12.17 -10.57
N ALA A 123 -7.42 12.86 -9.42
CA ALA A 123 -6.42 12.76 -8.35
C ALA A 123 -6.34 11.33 -7.78
N CYS A 124 -7.48 10.67 -7.57
CA CYS A 124 -7.55 9.31 -7.06
C CYS A 124 -6.83 8.31 -7.97
N ALA A 125 -6.95 8.50 -9.29
CA ALA A 125 -6.27 7.66 -10.28
C ALA A 125 -4.80 8.04 -10.46
N GLY A 126 -4.45 9.32 -10.36
CA GLY A 126 -3.08 9.82 -10.55
C GLY A 126 -2.16 9.62 -9.34
N THR A 127 -2.70 9.57 -8.12
CA THR A 127 -1.91 9.45 -6.88
C THR A 127 -1.73 7.98 -6.47
N ILE A 128 -1.07 7.23 -7.35
CA ILE A 128 -0.77 5.79 -7.16
C ILE A 128 0.68 5.46 -7.53
N LEU A 129 1.27 6.21 -8.46
CA LEU A 129 2.55 5.87 -9.07
C LEU A 129 3.67 5.74 -8.04
N LEU A 130 3.75 6.63 -7.06
CA LEU A 130 4.86 6.66 -6.11
C LEU A 130 4.91 5.38 -5.27
N GLU A 131 3.79 4.98 -4.70
CA GLU A 131 3.67 3.82 -3.82
C GLU A 131 3.87 2.52 -4.62
N PHE A 132 3.21 2.39 -5.78
CA PHE A 132 3.32 1.19 -6.62
C PHE A 132 4.70 1.03 -7.27
N ALA A 133 5.34 2.14 -7.65
CA ALA A 133 6.70 2.09 -8.17
C ALA A 133 7.72 1.77 -7.08
N THR A 134 7.52 2.28 -5.86
CA THR A 134 8.34 1.92 -4.70
C THR A 134 8.17 0.45 -4.33
N LEU A 135 6.92 -0.05 -4.30
CA LEU A 135 6.61 -1.45 -4.05
C LEU A 135 7.28 -2.37 -5.09
N SER A 136 7.26 -1.99 -6.37
CA SER A 136 7.93 -2.77 -7.43
C SER A 136 9.44 -2.86 -7.22
N ARG A 137 10.07 -1.73 -6.90
CA ARG A 137 11.52 -1.68 -6.64
C ARG A 137 11.93 -2.53 -5.44
N LEU A 138 11.14 -2.51 -4.37
CA LEU A 138 11.45 -3.23 -3.13
C LEU A 138 11.13 -4.73 -3.22
N THR A 139 10.09 -5.11 -3.97
CA THR A 139 9.66 -6.52 -4.10
C THR A 139 10.27 -7.23 -5.30
N GLY A 140 10.80 -6.48 -6.27
CA GLY A 140 11.26 -6.98 -7.56
C GLY A 140 10.12 -7.34 -8.53
N ASP A 141 8.85 -7.14 -8.17
CA ASP A 141 7.72 -7.41 -9.06
C ASP A 141 7.32 -6.14 -9.84
N PRO A 142 7.55 -6.08 -11.16
CA PRO A 142 7.24 -4.90 -11.97
C PRO A 142 5.74 -4.67 -12.22
N VAL A 143 4.84 -5.58 -11.80
CA VAL A 143 3.41 -5.46 -12.09
C VAL A 143 2.82 -4.16 -11.53
N PHE A 144 3.21 -3.75 -10.32
CA PHE A 144 2.65 -2.58 -9.67
C PHE A 144 3.02 -1.30 -10.43
N GLU A 145 4.31 -1.09 -10.71
CA GLU A 145 4.80 0.09 -11.43
C GLU A 145 4.23 0.15 -12.84
N ARG A 146 4.17 -0.97 -13.57
CA ARG A 146 3.60 -1.00 -14.93
C ARG A 146 2.13 -0.59 -14.93
N CYS A 147 1.34 -1.10 -14.00
CA CYS A 147 -0.08 -0.73 -13.87
C CYS A 147 -0.22 0.76 -13.58
N ALA A 148 0.47 1.28 -12.57
CA ALA A 148 0.37 2.69 -12.20
C ALA A 148 0.91 3.64 -13.29
N HIS A 149 2.02 3.29 -13.94
CA HIS A 149 2.60 4.09 -15.03
C HIS A 149 1.67 4.15 -16.24
N LYS A 150 0.98 3.06 -16.57
CA LYS A 150 -0.04 3.06 -17.63
C LYS A 150 -1.15 4.07 -17.33
N VAL A 151 -1.60 4.16 -16.07
CA VAL A 151 -2.63 5.14 -15.67
C VAL A 151 -2.16 6.56 -15.92
N ILE A 152 -0.93 6.91 -15.55
CA ILE A 152 -0.37 8.25 -15.76
C ILE A 152 -0.32 8.61 -17.24
N ILE A 153 0.16 7.68 -18.08
CA ILE A 153 0.14 7.86 -19.54
C ILE A 153 -1.29 8.09 -20.01
N THR A 154 -2.24 7.25 -19.61
CA THR A 154 -3.63 7.37 -20.04
C THR A 154 -4.23 8.72 -19.63
N ILE A 155 -4.03 9.19 -18.40
CA ILE A 155 -4.54 10.50 -17.94
C ILE A 155 -3.94 11.65 -18.75
N TYR A 156 -2.66 11.57 -19.13
CA TYR A 156 -2.00 12.62 -19.90
C TYR A 156 -2.52 12.78 -21.34
N PHE A 157 -3.03 11.69 -21.93
CA PHE A 157 -3.52 11.65 -23.31
C PHE A 157 -5.06 11.64 -23.43
N VAL A 158 -5.78 11.91 -22.33
CA VAL A 158 -7.24 12.17 -22.30
C VAL A 158 -7.49 13.65 -22.45
#